data_AF-A0A846T0H0-F1
#
_entry.id   AF-A0A846T0H0-F1
#
_cell.length_a   1.000
_cell.length_b   1.000
_cell.length_c   1.000
_cell.angle_alpha   90.00
_cell.angle_beta   90.00
_cell.angle_gamma   90.00
#
_symmetry.space_group_name_H-M   'P 1'
#
loop_
_entity.id
_entity.type
_entity.pdbx_description
1 polymer ?
#
loop_
_entity_poly.entity_id
_entity_poly.type
_entity_poly.pdbx_seq_one_letter_code
_entity_poly.pdbx_strand_id
1 'polypeptide(L)'
;MLIAIIVFAVLGGLLFYVYAKPQVVPAWAREWLPGLPKYTLPLYRWRDEQGRVQITDQPPQNRPFEEVQYRADANVVPPRSASQ
;
A
#
# COMPACT_ATOMS: atom_id res chain seq x y z
N MET A 1 9.07 0.22 41.31
CA MET A 1 9.61 1.26 40.41
C MET A 1 10.33 0.67 39.19
N LEU A 2 11.32 -0.22 39.37
CA LEU A 2 12.05 -0.86 38.26
C LEU A 2 11.14 -1.58 37.26
N ILE A 3 10.19 -2.38 37.76
CA ILE A 3 9.24 -3.11 36.90
C ILE A 3 8.41 -2.16 36.04
N ALA A 4 7.93 -1.05 36.62
CA ALA A 4 7.16 -0.05 35.87
C ALA A 4 8.00 0.59 34.77
N ILE A 5 9.27 0.92 35.05
CA ILE A 5 10.19 1.48 34.05
C ILE A 5 10.42 0.50 32.90
N ILE A 6 10.62 -0.78 33.21
CA ILE A 6 10.79 -1.83 32.18
C ILE A 6 9.53 -1.94 31.32
N VAL A 7 8.35 -1.97 31.94
CA VAL A 7 7.07 -2.03 31.22
C VAL A 7 6.90 -0.82 30.30
N PHE A 8 7.17 0.39 30.78
CA PHE A 8 7.09 1.60 29.96
C PHE A 8 8.14 1.64 28.85
N ALA A 9 9.36 1.15 29.10
CA ALA A 9 10.41 1.06 28.09
C ALA A 9 10.03 0.07 26.97
N VAL A 10 9.45 -1.07 27.34
CA VAL A 10 8.98 -2.07 26.37
C VAL A 10 7.80 -1.52 25.56
N LEU A 11 6.80 -0.93 26.22
CA LEU A 11 5.64 -0.32 25.55
C LEU A 11 6.05 0.83 24.64
N GLY A 12 6.91 1.73 25.13
CA GLY A 12 7.43 2.86 24.37
C GLY A 12 8.25 2.41 23.16
N GLY A 13 9.09 1.38 23.33
CA GLY A 13 9.85 0.77 22.23
C GLY A 13 8.96 0.15 21.16
N LEU A 14 7.90 -0.57 21.56
CA LEU A 14 6.90 -1.14 20.66
C LEU A 14 6.15 -0.05 19.88
N LEU A 15 5.67 0.99 20.57
CA LEU A 15 4.97 2.11 19.94
C LEU A 15 5.87 2.87 18.98
N PHE A 16 7.11 3.16 19.37
CA PHE A 16 8.09 3.82 18.51
C PHE A 16 8.43 2.99 17.29
N TYR A 17 8.61 1.67 17.44
CA TYR A 17 8.87 0.77 16.33
C TYR A 17 7.73 0.74 15.31
N VAL A 18 6.47 0.71 15.78
CA VAL A 18 5.29 0.78 14.92
C VAL A 18 5.19 2.12 14.20
N TYR A 19 5.49 3.23 14.89
CA TYR A 19 5.48 4.57 14.30
C TYR A 19 6.58 4.78 13.25
N ALA A 20 7.80 4.31 13.52
CA ALA A 20 8.98 4.56 12.69
C ALA A 20 9.10 3.64 11.46
N LYS A 21 8.39 2.50 11.42
CA LYS A 21 8.40 1.59 10.27
C LYS A 21 7.21 1.89 9.34
N PRO A 22 7.45 2.23 8.06
CA PRO A 22 6.37 2.56 7.14
C PRO A 22 5.52 1.31 6.82
N GLN A 23 4.28 1.32 7.33
CA GLN A 23 3.05 0.70 6.81
C GLN A 23 3.03 -0.81 6.47
N VAL A 24 3.80 -1.66 7.15
CA VAL A 24 3.59 -3.11 7.07
C VAL A 24 2.81 -3.56 8.30
N VAL A 25 1.48 -3.60 8.20
CA VAL A 25 0.64 -4.20 9.25
C VAL A 25 1.06 -5.66 9.42
N PRO A 26 1.50 -6.09 10.63
CA PRO A 26 1.91 -7.47 10.87
C PRO A 26 0.80 -8.47 10.51
N ALA A 27 1.16 -9.64 9.97
CA ALA A 27 0.19 -10.63 9.51
C ALA A 27 -0.82 -11.04 10.60
N TRP A 28 -0.35 -11.20 11.84
CA TRP A 28 -1.19 -11.54 13.00
C TRP A 28 -2.24 -10.46 13.33
N ALA A 29 -1.94 -9.19 13.05
CA ALA A 29 -2.84 -8.07 13.35
C ALA A 29 -3.85 -7.82 12.22
N ARG A 30 -3.55 -8.31 11.01
CA ARG A 30 -4.36 -8.09 9.80
C ARG A 30 -5.74 -8.74 9.88
N GLU A 31 -5.86 -9.86 10.59
CA GLU A 31 -7.13 -10.56 10.83
C GLU A 31 -7.96 -9.90 11.92
N TRP A 32 -7.32 -9.17 12.85
CA TRP A 32 -7.99 -8.55 14.00
C TRP A 32 -8.38 -7.09 13.73
N LEU A 33 -7.73 -6.44 12.75
CA LEU A 33 -7.99 -5.04 12.38
C LEU A 33 -9.12 -4.98 11.33
N PRO A 34 -10.30 -4.45 11.68
CA PRO A 34 -11.36 -4.23 10.70
C PRO A 34 -10.96 -3.15 9.70
N GLY A 35 -11.30 -3.33 8.43
CA GLY A 35 -11.24 -2.25 7.42
C GLY A 35 -9.90 -2.03 6.72
N LEU A 36 -8.95 -2.98 6.79
CA LEU A 36 -7.75 -2.87 5.95
C LEU A 36 -8.13 -2.95 4.46
N PRO A 37 -7.73 -1.97 3.64
CA PRO A 37 -8.10 -1.94 2.22
C PRO A 37 -7.43 -3.11 1.51
N LYS A 38 -8.24 -3.98 0.89
CA LYS A 38 -7.75 -5.10 0.05
C LYS A 38 -7.21 -4.60 -1.29
N TYR A 39 -7.72 -3.47 -1.75
CA TYR A 39 -7.35 -2.83 -3.00
C TYR A 39 -6.92 -1.39 -2.75
N THR A 40 -6.13 -0.83 -3.67
CA THR A 40 -5.82 0.59 -3.69
C THR A 40 -7.10 1.40 -3.88
N LEU A 41 -7.03 2.69 -3.55
CA LEU A 41 -8.01 3.65 -4.07
C LEU A 41 -8.02 3.61 -5.61
N PRO A 42 -9.09 4.09 -6.26
CA PRO A 42 -9.15 4.22 -7.71
C PRO A 42 -7.90 4.90 -8.25
N LEU A 43 -7.24 4.25 -9.21
CA LEU A 43 -6.13 4.82 -9.96
C LEU A 43 -6.52 4.92 -11.42
N TYR A 44 -5.89 5.84 -12.13
CA TYR A 44 -6.26 6.17 -13.50
C TYR A 44 -5.08 5.86 -14.41
N ARG A 45 -5.24 4.84 -15.26
CA ARG A 45 -4.26 4.43 -16.28
C ARG A 45 -4.57 5.12 -17.60
N TRP A 46 -3.59 5.79 -18.18
CA TRP A 46 -3.73 6.50 -19.45
C TRP A 46 -2.43 6.49 -20.25
N ARG A 47 -2.46 7.00 -21.49
CA ARG A 47 -1.27 7.11 -22.36
C ARG A 47 -0.94 8.57 -22.65
N ASP A 48 0.34 8.92 -22.51
CA ASP A 48 0.85 10.24 -22.89
C ASP A 48 1.04 10.39 -24.41
N GLU A 49 1.55 11.55 -24.83
CA GLU A 49 1.77 11.89 -26.25
C GLU A 49 2.77 10.97 -26.94
N GLN A 50 3.70 10.41 -26.17
CA GLN A 50 4.70 9.46 -26.65
C GLN A 50 4.19 8.02 -26.57
N GLY A 51 2.91 7.81 -26.21
CA GLY A 51 2.29 6.49 -26.08
C GLY A 51 2.66 5.74 -24.79
N ARG A 52 3.39 6.37 -23.87
CA ARG A 52 3.85 5.75 -22.62
C ARG A 52 2.69 5.65 -21.64
N VAL A 53 2.61 4.54 -20.93
CA VAL A 53 1.59 4.31 -19.91
C VAL A 53 1.94 5.14 -18.66
N GLN A 54 0.97 5.90 -18.19
CA GLN A 54 1.01 6.65 -16.93
C GLN A 54 -0.10 6.16 -16.01
N ILE A 55 0.14 6.22 -14.70
CA ILE A 55 -0.83 5.89 -13.67
C ILE A 55 -0.86 7.05 -12.67
N THR A 56 -2.03 7.65 -12.46
CA THR A 56 -2.24 8.79 -11.56
C THR A 56 -3.35 8.49 -10.54
N ASP A 57 -3.32 9.18 -9.41
CA ASP A 57 -4.36 9.14 -8.37
C ASP A 57 -5.59 10.01 -8.70
N GLN A 58 -5.46 10.90 -9.68
CA GLN A 58 -6.52 11.73 -10.23
C GLN A 58 -6.71 11.50 -11.73
N PRO A 59 -7.94 11.67 -12.26
CA PRO A 59 -8.20 11.49 -13.67
C PRO A 59 -7.50 12.60 -14.50
N PRO A 60 -6.91 12.27 -15.66
CA PRO A 60 -6.34 13.27 -16.55
C PRO A 60 -7.46 14.11 -17.21
N GLN A 61 -7.25 15.42 -17.33
CA GLN A 61 -8.31 16.34 -17.76
C GLN A 61 -8.71 16.19 -19.23
N ASN A 62 -7.74 15.93 -20.12
CA ASN A 62 -7.94 15.96 -21.58
C ASN A 62 -7.46 14.66 -22.26
N ARG A 63 -7.55 13.53 -21.56
CA ARG A 63 -7.10 12.23 -22.09
C ARG A 63 -8.10 11.14 -21.72
N PRO A 64 -8.34 10.17 -22.62
CA PRO A 64 -9.04 8.96 -22.22
C PRO A 64 -8.20 8.22 -21.18
N PHE A 65 -8.88 7.67 -20.19
CA PHE A 65 -8.28 6.90 -19.12
C PHE A 65 -9.14 5.68 -18.79
N GLU A 66 -8.52 4.73 -18.11
CA GLU A 66 -9.17 3.55 -17.55
C GLU A 66 -8.96 3.59 -16.02
N GLU A 67 -10.04 3.41 -15.27
CA GLU A 67 -9.95 3.21 -13.83
C GLU A 67 -9.45 1.80 -13.53
N VAL A 68 -8.37 1.71 -12.75
CA VAL A 68 -7.74 0.45 -12.35
C VAL A 68 -7.62 0.38 -10.83
N GLN A 69 -7.74 -0.83 -10.30
CA GLN A 69 -7.52 -1.11 -8.87
C GLN A 69 -6.46 -2.20 -8.74
N TYR A 70 -5.47 -1.96 -7.90
CA TYR A 70 -4.44 -2.96 -7.60
C TYR A 70 -4.66 -3.55 -6.21
N ARG A 71 -4.19 -4.78 -5.99
CA ARG A 71 -4.16 -5.35 -4.65
C ARG A 71 -3.19 -4.56 -3.78
N ALA A 72 -3.67 -4.10 -2.62
CA ALA A 72 -2.85 -3.37 -1.66
C ALA A 72 -1.95 -4.30 -0.83
N ASP A 73 -2.22 -5.61 -0.85
CA ASP A 73 -1.58 -6.62 -0.02
C ASP A 73 -0.65 -7.57 -0.81
N ALA A 74 -0.54 -7.42 -2.13
CA ALA A 74 0.33 -8.23 -2.96
C ALA A 74 0.87 -7.46 -4.17
N ASN A 75 2.18 -7.53 -4.39
CA ASN A 75 2.79 -7.15 -5.64
C ASN A 75 2.84 -8.37 -6.56
N VAL A 76 2.00 -8.39 -7.60
CA VAL A 76 1.96 -9.48 -8.57
C VAL A 76 2.67 -9.02 -9.84
N VAL A 77 3.84 -9.59 -10.11
CA VAL A 77 4.50 -9.44 -11.40
C VAL A 77 3.89 -10.48 -12.35
N PRO A 78 3.32 -10.07 -13.49
CA PRO A 78 2.82 -11.03 -14.47
C PRO A 78 3.93 -12.00 -14.87
N PRO A 79 3.62 -13.30 -15.07
CA PRO A 79 4.60 -14.24 -15.59
C PRO A 79 5.13 -13.70 -16.92
N ARG A 80 6.45 -13.78 -17.12
CA ARG A 80 7.13 -13.31 -18.33
C ARG A 80 6.79 -14.24 -19.51
N SER A 81 5.63 -14.02 -20.11
CA SER A 81 5.13 -14.73 -21.30
C SER A 81 3.92 -13.95 -21.85
N ALA A 82 3.84 -13.47 -23.08
CA ALA A 82 4.73 -13.45 -24.23
C ALA A 82 4.39 -12.18 -25.03
N SER A 83 5.40 -11.51 -25.58
CA SER A 83 5.22 -10.68 -26.77
C SER A 83 4.65 -11.56 -27.89
N GLN A 84 3.36 -11.44 -28.15
CA GLN A 84 2.77 -11.68 -29.46
C GLN A 84 2.15 -10.38 -29.94
#